data_AF-A0A158PFK4-F1
#
_entry.id   AF-A0A158PFK4-F1
#
_cell.length_a   1.000
_cell.length_b   1.000
_cell.length_c   1.000
_cell.angle_alpha   90.00
_cell.angle_beta   90.00
_cell.angle_gamma   90.00
#
_symmetry.space_group_name_H-M   'P 1'
#
loop_
_entity.id
_entity.type
_entity.pdbx_description
1 polymer ?
#
loop_
_entity_poly.entity_id
_entity_poly.type
_entity_poly.pdbx_seq_one_letter_code
_entity_poly.pdbx_strand_id
1 'polypeptide(L)'
;MSGNRKCDVATNLTLNLYQFLKITFVSRIVVACVDCVNPRTGVSDCPRLAYLCNNSVYYTLMTQQCPRTCNRCPGTLNTTSTSPTASSCRDLVNPTTAVSDCPRMASFCTNTAYLTLMRQQCPKTCGYCV
;
A
#
# COMPACT_ATOMS: atom_id res chain seq x y z
N MET A 1 1.12 -9.86 26.63
CA MET A 1 2.03 -9.62 25.48
C MET A 1 1.57 -10.50 24.33
N SER A 2 0.51 -10.11 23.63
CA SER A 2 -0.18 -11.01 22.69
C SER A 2 0.19 -10.67 21.25
N GLY A 3 1.11 -11.48 20.72
CA GLY A 3 1.08 -12.02 19.36
C GLY A 3 0.88 -11.03 18.21
N ASN A 4 1.94 -10.34 17.84
CA ASN A 4 2.13 -9.85 16.46
C ASN A 4 2.25 -11.07 15.53
N ARG A 5 1.11 -11.67 15.16
CA ARG A 5 1.07 -12.62 14.05
C ARG A 5 1.30 -11.81 12.79
N LYS A 6 2.56 -11.82 12.34
CA LYS A 6 2.90 -11.56 10.95
C LYS A 6 1.93 -12.38 10.11
N CYS A 7 1.28 -11.76 9.14
CA CYS A 7 0.84 -12.52 7.98
C CYS A 7 2.13 -12.94 7.29
N ASP A 8 2.71 -14.04 7.77
CA ASP A 8 3.91 -14.62 7.21
C ASP A 8 3.56 -15.02 5.78
N VAL A 9 3.79 -14.11 4.84
CA VAL A 9 4.25 -14.50 3.51
C VAL A 9 5.53 -15.25 3.81
N ALA A 10 5.44 -16.58 3.72
CA ALA A 10 6.48 -17.53 4.09
C ALA A 10 7.88 -16.96 3.83
N THR A 11 8.57 -16.54 4.89
CA THR A 11 10.02 -16.61 4.93
C THR A 11 10.36 -18.08 4.80
N ASN A 12 10.49 -18.57 3.56
CA ASN A 12 10.95 -19.91 3.28
C ASN A 12 12.48 -19.92 3.46
N LEU A 13 12.91 -19.87 4.71
CA LEU A 13 14.23 -20.32 5.10
C LEU A 13 14.12 -21.84 5.32
N THR A 14 15.02 -22.59 4.67
CA THR A 14 15.20 -24.06 4.68
C THR A 14 14.32 -24.80 3.65
N LEU A 15 14.82 -25.50 2.63
CA LEU A 15 15.82 -26.58 2.59
C LEU A 15 16.42 -26.70 1.17
N ASN A 16 17.75 -26.73 0.96
CA ASN A 16 18.73 -27.81 1.12
C ASN A 16 18.92 -28.74 -0.10
N LEU A 17 20.13 -28.66 -0.68
CA LEU A 17 20.97 -29.69 -1.31
C LEU A 17 20.53 -30.60 -2.48
N TYR A 18 19.36 -30.47 -3.12
CA TYR A 18 18.90 -31.51 -4.10
C TYR A 18 18.27 -31.06 -5.42
N GLN A 19 18.85 -30.10 -6.15
CA GLN A 19 18.43 -29.92 -7.56
C GLN A 19 19.59 -29.65 -8.51
N PHE A 20 20.51 -30.63 -8.54
CA PHE A 20 21.36 -30.94 -9.69
C PHE A 20 20.49 -31.44 -10.86
N LEU A 21 19.81 -30.56 -11.60
CA LEU A 21 19.66 -30.72 -13.04
C LEU A 21 19.12 -29.43 -13.67
N LYS A 22 19.84 -28.95 -14.67
CA LYS A 22 19.66 -27.71 -15.42
C LYS A 22 18.24 -27.49 -15.97
N ILE A 23 17.35 -26.87 -15.21
CA ILE A 23 16.19 -26.15 -15.78
C ILE A 23 16.06 -24.82 -15.04
N THR A 24 16.16 -23.73 -15.80
CA THR A 24 16.10 -22.33 -15.38
C THR A 24 14.72 -22.00 -14.80
N PHE A 25 14.45 -22.42 -13.56
CA PHE A 25 13.25 -22.04 -12.82
C PHE A 25 13.51 -20.72 -12.11
N VAL A 26 13.35 -19.60 -12.82
CA VAL A 26 13.17 -18.29 -12.17
C VAL A 26 11.83 -18.37 -11.45
N SER A 27 11.84 -18.92 -10.24
CA SER A 27 10.68 -18.92 -9.36
C SER A 27 10.44 -17.47 -8.97
N ARG A 28 9.62 -16.77 -9.75
CA ARG A 28 9.10 -15.47 -9.34
C ARG A 28 8.23 -15.75 -8.13
N ILE A 29 8.82 -15.53 -6.94
CA ILE A 29 8.06 -15.45 -5.69
C ILE A 29 7.12 -14.26 -5.88
N VAL A 30 5.90 -14.52 -6.36
CA VAL A 30 4.81 -13.59 -6.23
C VAL A 30 4.51 -13.60 -4.74
N VAL A 31 5.13 -12.68 -4.01
CA VAL A 31 4.71 -12.34 -2.65
C VAL A 31 3.23 -11.99 -2.78
N ALA A 32 2.37 -12.91 -2.32
CA ALA A 32 0.94 -12.68 -2.28
C ALA A 32 0.74 -11.51 -1.32
N CYS A 33 0.60 -10.31 -1.89
CA CYS A 33 0.27 -9.15 -1.10
C CYS A 33 -1.21 -9.23 -0.76
N VAL A 34 -1.50 -9.57 0.48
CA VAL A 34 -2.85 -9.73 1.02
C VAL A 34 -2.97 -9.05 2.38
N ASP A 35 -4.17 -8.54 2.66
CA ASP A 35 -4.48 -8.00 3.97
C ASP A 35 -4.68 -9.12 4.97
N CYS A 36 -4.22 -8.88 6.18
CA CYS A 36 -4.35 -9.80 7.29
C CYS A 36 -5.81 -9.97 7.68
N VAL A 37 -6.16 -11.22 8.00
CA VAL A 37 -7.46 -11.58 8.55
C VAL A 37 -7.31 -11.92 10.03
N ASN A 38 -8.34 -11.60 10.80
CA ASN A 38 -8.40 -11.99 12.20
C ASN A 38 -8.54 -13.52 12.30
N PRO A 39 -7.67 -14.22 13.04
CA PRO A 39 -7.65 -15.68 13.08
C PRO A 39 -8.88 -16.31 13.77
N ARG A 40 -9.70 -15.52 14.48
CA ARG A 40 -10.94 -16.00 15.10
C ARG A 40 -12.16 -15.86 14.21
N THR A 41 -12.18 -14.83 13.35
CA THR A 41 -13.36 -14.51 12.51
C THR A 41 -13.13 -14.78 11.03
N GLY A 42 -11.87 -14.90 10.59
CA GLY A 42 -11.51 -15.05 9.18
C GLY A 42 -11.70 -13.77 8.35
N VAL A 43 -12.06 -12.64 8.98
CA VAL A 43 -12.36 -11.37 8.31
C VAL A 43 -11.22 -10.38 8.51
N SER A 44 -10.92 -9.58 7.48
CA SER A 44 -9.95 -8.49 7.59
C SER A 44 -10.60 -7.22 8.16
N ASP A 45 -9.99 -6.67 9.20
CA ASP A 45 -10.36 -5.37 9.77
C ASP A 45 -9.78 -4.19 8.95
N CYS A 46 -8.89 -4.47 8.00
CA CYS A 46 -8.17 -3.46 7.22
C CYS A 46 -9.06 -2.43 6.51
N PRO A 47 -10.19 -2.79 5.86
CA PRO A 47 -11.05 -1.80 5.19
C PRO A 47 -11.55 -0.70 6.14
N ARG A 48 -11.80 -1.05 7.41
CA ARG A 48 -12.27 -0.09 8.43
C ARG A 48 -11.13 0.76 8.99
N LEU A 49 -9.89 0.32 8.84
CA LEU A 49 -8.67 0.96 9.34
C LEU A 49 -7.90 1.71 8.26
N ALA A 50 -8.40 1.78 7.02
CA ALA A 50 -7.71 2.40 5.89
C ALA A 50 -7.28 3.87 6.15
N TYR A 51 -8.04 4.60 6.97
CA TYR A 51 -7.69 5.97 7.36
C TYR A 51 -6.39 6.07 8.18
N LEU A 52 -5.95 4.97 8.81
CA LEU A 52 -4.70 4.89 9.57
C LEU A 52 -3.48 4.61 8.70
N CYS A 53 -3.65 4.29 7.41
CA CYS A 53 -2.54 3.93 6.54
C CYS A 53 -1.42 4.99 6.61
N ASN A 54 -1.75 6.29 6.56
CA ASN A 54 -0.78 7.38 6.56
C ASN A 54 -0.50 7.99 7.95
N ASN A 55 -1.05 7.43 9.03
CA ASN A 55 -0.73 7.88 10.38
C ASN A 55 0.67 7.38 10.76
N SER A 56 1.56 8.28 11.18
CA SER A 56 2.97 7.95 11.49
C SER A 56 3.12 6.85 12.55
N VAL A 57 2.25 6.82 13.56
CA VAL A 57 2.27 5.82 14.63
C VAL A 57 1.86 4.44 14.10
N TYR A 58 0.89 4.39 13.19
CA TYR A 58 0.34 3.15 12.65
C TYR A 58 0.92 2.75 11.30
N TYR A 59 1.80 3.56 10.71
CA TYR A 59 2.32 3.39 9.36
C TYR A 59 2.96 2.01 9.16
N THR A 60 3.85 1.62 10.07
CA THR A 60 4.52 0.31 10.05
C THR A 60 3.52 -0.83 10.24
N LEU A 61 2.61 -0.69 11.20
CA LEU A 61 1.59 -1.70 11.48
C LEU A 61 0.70 -1.93 10.26
N MET A 62 0.19 -0.86 9.66
CA MET A 62 -0.66 -0.89 8.48
C MET A 62 0.08 -1.39 7.24
N THR A 63 1.39 -1.15 7.13
CA THR A 63 2.21 -1.73 6.06
C THR A 63 2.33 -3.24 6.19
N GLN A 64 2.45 -3.75 7.41
CA GLN A 64 2.60 -5.18 7.66
C GLN A 64 1.26 -5.91 7.62
N GLN A 65 0.22 -5.31 8.19
CA GLN A 65 -1.08 -5.95 8.39
C GLN A 65 -2.05 -5.70 7.22
N CYS A 66 -1.93 -4.55 6.56
CA CYS A 66 -2.88 -4.12 5.54
C CYS A 66 -2.18 -3.64 4.25
N PRO A 67 -1.22 -4.41 3.69
CA PRO A 67 -0.45 -3.95 2.55
C PRO A 67 -1.30 -3.77 1.28
N ARG A 68 -2.42 -4.48 1.10
CA ARG A 68 -3.31 -4.23 -0.05
C ARG A 68 -4.18 -3.00 0.21
N THR A 69 -4.83 -2.93 1.36
CA THR A 69 -5.71 -1.81 1.72
C THR A 69 -4.93 -0.49 1.73
N CYS A 70 -3.66 -0.50 2.11
CA CYS A 70 -2.79 0.67 2.10
C CYS A 70 -2.00 0.86 0.79
N ASN A 71 -2.24 0.06 -0.25
CA ASN A 71 -1.53 0.11 -1.53
C ASN A 71 0.00 -0.01 -1.42
N ARG A 72 0.48 -0.81 -0.48
CA ARG A 72 1.91 -1.07 -0.19
C ARG A 72 2.40 -2.43 -0.67
N CYS A 73 1.63 -3.07 -1.53
CA CYS A 73 2.07 -4.30 -2.19
C CYS A 73 3.33 -4.03 -3.01
N PRO A 74 4.41 -4.82 -2.82
CA PRO A 74 5.49 -4.81 -3.78
C PRO A 74 4.92 -5.31 -5.11
N GLY A 75 4.87 -4.41 -6.09
CA GLY A 75 4.48 -4.78 -7.45
C GLY A 75 5.36 -5.92 -7.92
N THR A 76 4.75 -6.99 -8.44
CA THR A 76 5.49 -7.97 -9.23
C THR A 76 6.27 -7.20 -10.28
N LEU A 77 7.53 -7.56 -10.53
CA LEU A 77 8.36 -7.02 -11.61
C LEU A 77 7.76 -7.33 -13.00
N ASN A 78 6.51 -7.02 -13.26
CA ASN A 78 6.12 -6.56 -14.57
C ASN A 78 6.49 -5.09 -14.58
N THR A 79 7.47 -4.76 -15.41
CA THR A 79 7.72 -3.44 -15.96
C THR A 79 6.47 -2.90 -16.65
N THR A 80 5.47 -2.57 -15.86
CA THR A 80 4.76 -1.32 -15.99
C THR A 80 5.08 -0.61 -14.69
N SER A 81 6.23 0.04 -14.68
CA SER A 81 6.28 1.38 -14.12
C SER A 81 5.12 2.12 -14.76
N THR A 82 3.96 2.09 -14.09
CA THR A 82 2.99 3.16 -14.24
C THR A 82 3.69 4.37 -13.62
N SER A 83 4.65 4.92 -14.38
CA SER A 83 4.74 6.37 -14.55
C SER A 83 3.33 6.88 -14.44
N PRO A 84 3.02 7.77 -13.47
CA PRO A 84 1.66 8.10 -13.08
C PRO A 84 0.86 8.27 -14.35
N THR A 85 0.08 7.25 -14.73
CA THR A 85 -0.70 7.26 -15.98
C THR A 85 -1.59 8.42 -15.75
N ALA A 86 -1.28 9.53 -16.45
CA ALA A 86 -1.76 10.87 -16.19
C ALA A 86 -3.06 10.79 -15.41
N SER A 87 -2.96 10.81 -14.07
CA SER A 87 -4.15 10.90 -13.24
C SER A 87 -4.71 12.22 -13.71
N SER A 88 -5.77 12.18 -14.52
CA SER A 88 -6.48 13.34 -15.05
C SER A 88 -6.36 14.43 -14.00
N CYS A 89 -5.67 15.53 -14.28
CA CYS A 89 -5.20 16.46 -13.25
C CYS A 89 -6.39 16.98 -12.43
N ARG A 90 -6.70 16.28 -11.35
CA ARG A 90 -7.93 16.44 -10.59
C ARG A 90 -7.68 16.01 -9.17
N ASP A 91 -8.36 16.71 -8.28
CA ASP A 91 -8.38 16.36 -6.87
C ASP A 91 -9.30 15.16 -6.67
N LEU A 92 -8.90 14.25 -5.79
CA LEU A 92 -9.74 13.15 -5.34
C LEU A 92 -10.89 13.73 -4.50
N VAL A 93 -12.02 13.04 -4.60
CA VAL A 93 -13.20 13.30 -3.77
C VAL A 93 -13.35 12.18 -2.76
N ASN A 94 -13.91 12.51 -1.61
CA ASN A 94 -14.31 11.51 -0.64
C ASN A 94 -15.35 10.57 -1.29
N PRO A 95 -15.16 9.24 -1.27
CA PRO A 95 -16.03 8.30 -1.97
C PRO A 95 -17.45 8.25 -1.40
N THR A 96 -17.65 8.71 -0.16
CA THR A 96 -18.95 8.71 0.52
C THR A 96 -19.72 10.00 0.28
N THR A 97 -19.05 11.15 0.23
CA THR A 97 -19.71 12.46 0.07
C THR A 97 -19.61 13.01 -1.36
N ALA A 98 -18.75 12.42 -2.20
CA ALA A 98 -18.38 12.93 -3.52
C ALA A 98 -17.82 14.37 -3.52
N VAL A 99 -17.41 14.88 -2.35
CA VAL A 99 -16.82 16.22 -2.17
C VAL A 99 -15.31 16.11 -1.98
N SER A 100 -14.55 17.04 -2.56
CA SER A 100 -13.10 17.12 -2.34
C SER A 100 -12.77 17.93 -1.08
N ASP A 101 -11.98 17.34 -0.19
CA ASP A 101 -11.43 18.02 0.98
C ASP A 101 -10.18 18.86 0.65
N CYS A 102 -9.64 18.74 -0.57
CA CYS A 102 -8.40 19.38 -0.99
C CYS A 102 -8.35 20.91 -0.77
N PRO A 103 -9.42 21.69 -1.02
CA PRO A 103 -9.39 23.14 -0.76
C PRO A 103 -9.06 23.48 0.70
N ARG A 104 -9.52 22.66 1.64
CA ARG A 104 -9.26 22.84 3.08
C ARG A 104 -7.87 22.36 3.49
N MET A 105 -7.24 21.54 2.66
CA MET A 105 -5.95 20.90 2.91
C MET A 105 -4.79 21.57 2.15
N ALA A 106 -5.03 22.68 1.46
CA ALA A 106 -4.02 23.37 0.65
C ALA A 106 -2.77 23.78 1.44
N SER A 107 -2.89 24.06 2.74
CA SER A 107 -1.75 24.37 3.60
C SER A 107 -0.77 23.20 3.77
N PHE A 108 -1.20 21.97 3.47
CA PHE A 108 -0.35 20.78 3.53
C PHE A 108 0.47 20.54 2.26
N CYS A 109 0.23 21.30 1.18
CA CYS A 109 0.99 21.17 -0.07
C CYS A 109 2.49 21.47 0.09
N THR A 110 2.88 22.24 1.11
CA THR A 110 4.29 22.54 1.41
C THR A 110 4.81 21.78 2.63
N ASN A 111 3.93 21.07 3.35
CA ASN A 111 4.32 20.31 4.53
C ASN A 111 4.96 18.98 4.10
N THR A 112 6.24 18.80 4.42
CA THR A 112 7.04 17.63 4.04
C THR A 112 6.43 16.30 4.50
N ALA A 113 5.75 16.27 5.66
CA ALA A 113 5.09 15.07 6.16
C ALA A 113 3.86 14.65 5.31
N TYR A 114 3.23 15.61 4.64
CA TYR A 114 2.00 15.40 3.85
C TYR A 114 2.21 15.54 2.35
N LEU A 115 3.43 15.85 1.92
CA LEU A 115 3.77 16.17 0.53
C LEU A 115 3.44 15.02 -0.42
N THR A 116 3.74 13.78 -0.02
CA THR A 116 3.37 12.58 -0.79
C THR A 116 1.86 12.39 -0.88
N LEU A 117 1.14 12.60 0.24
CA LEU A 117 -0.32 12.50 0.29
C LEU A 117 -0.97 13.55 -0.61
N MET A 118 -0.48 14.77 -0.58
CA MET A 118 -0.98 15.89 -1.38
C MET A 118 -0.70 15.71 -2.87
N ARG A 119 0.45 15.13 -3.25
CA ARG A 119 0.71 14.74 -4.65
C ARG A 119 -0.24 13.70 -5.20
N GLN A 120 -0.72 12.80 -4.35
CA GLN A 120 -1.62 11.73 -4.76
C GLN A 120 -3.09 12.18 -4.75
N GLN A 121 -3.50 12.91 -3.71
CA GLN A 121 -4.90 13.22 -3.47
C GLN A 121 -5.33 14.58 -4.00
N CYS A 122 -4.43 15.56 -4.00
CA CYS A 122 -4.74 16.95 -4.32
C CYS A 122 -3.80 17.54 -5.37
N PRO A 123 -3.49 16.82 -6.48
CA PRO A 123 -2.47 17.27 -7.42
C PRO A 123 -2.86 18.58 -8.12
N LYS A 124 -4.16 18.87 -8.27
CA LYS A 124 -4.64 20.11 -8.89
C LYS A 124 -4.64 21.25 -7.88
N THR A 125 -5.18 21.04 -6.68
CA THR A 125 -5.18 22.05 -5.60
C THR A 125 -3.76 22.48 -5.24
N CYS A 126 -2.80 21.55 -5.23
CA CYS A 126 -1.40 21.84 -4.91
C CYS A 126 -0.55 22.28 -6.11
N GLY A 127 -1.12 22.36 -7.32
CA GLY A 127 -0.40 22.78 -8.52
C GLY A 127 0.70 21.81 -8.98
N TYR A 128 0.59 20.52 -8.66
CA TYR A 128 1.55 19.49 -9.08
C TYR A 128 1.30 18.94 -10.48
N CYS A 129 0.19 19.34 -11.10
CA CYS A 129 -0.12 19.04 -12.50
C CYS A 129 -0.80 20.25 -13.15
N VAL A 130 -0.63 20.37 -14.46
CA VAL A 130 -1.20 21.40 -15.33
C VAL A 130 -2.01 20.76 -16.44
#